data_AF-A0A0P8AA92-F1
#
_entry.id   AF-A0A0P8AA92-F1
#
_cell.length_a   1.000
_cell.length_b   1.000
_cell.length_c   1.000
_cell.angle_alpha   90.00
_cell.angle_beta   90.00
_cell.angle_gamma   90.00
#
_symmetry.space_group_name_H-M   'P 1'
#
loop_
_entity.id
_entity.type
_entity.pdbx_description
1 polymer ?
#
loop_
_entity_poly.entity_id
_entity_poly.type
_entity_poly.pdbx_seq_one_letter_code
_entity_poly.pdbx_strand_id
1 'polypeptide(L)'
;MPYPEHGGRFTGEPGYFKHVSSAAEGLMKRMGTKPSDYNYAIFHQPNGKFPTRVAKMLGFTSEQIKPGLVVPRLGNTYSGSCMMGLAATLDIAKAGDRIFMTSFGSGAGSDAFSFTVTDRIDEIRNGAPGVETLLANPVYINYATYARHKGKIKL
;
A
#
# COMPACT_ATOMS: atom_id res chain seq x y z
N MET A 1 22.43 -13.97 7.64
CA MET A 1 21.38 -14.54 6.77
C MET A 1 21.01 -13.51 5.70
N PRO A 2 20.89 -13.89 4.42
CA PRO A 2 20.59 -12.94 3.34
C PRO A 2 19.09 -12.61 3.20
N TYR A 3 18.22 -13.24 3.99
CA TYR A 3 16.76 -13.04 3.93
C TYR A 3 16.18 -12.71 5.31
N PRO A 4 15.07 -11.95 5.37
CA PRO A 4 14.38 -11.68 6.63
C PRO A 4 13.84 -12.97 7.26
N GLU A 5 13.96 -13.06 8.57
CA GLU A 5 13.24 -14.06 9.36
C GLU A 5 11.88 -13.52 9.78
N HIS A 6 10.89 -14.41 9.94
CA HIS A 6 9.56 -14.01 10.33
C HIS A 6 8.89 -15.04 11.24
N GLY A 7 8.02 -14.58 12.13
CA GLY A 7 7.23 -15.43 13.03
C GLY A 7 6.06 -16.18 12.37
N GLY A 8 6.06 -16.34 11.04
CA GLY A 8 5.02 -17.08 10.31
C GLY A 8 3.63 -16.46 10.53
N ARG A 9 2.68 -17.26 11.05
CA ARG A 9 1.30 -16.81 11.33
C ARG A 9 1.23 -15.63 12.30
N PHE A 10 2.23 -15.46 13.17
CA PHE A 10 2.31 -14.33 14.09
C PHE A 10 2.40 -12.98 13.34
N THR A 11 2.94 -12.95 12.12
CA THR A 11 3.00 -11.71 11.33
C THR A 11 1.62 -11.23 10.86
N GLY A 12 0.60 -12.10 10.90
CA GLY A 12 -0.77 -11.79 10.52
C GLY A 12 -1.53 -11.05 11.61
N GLU A 13 -2.30 -11.80 12.42
CA GLU A 13 -3.24 -11.21 13.38
C GLU A 13 -2.56 -10.39 14.49
N PRO A 14 -1.58 -10.92 15.24
CA PRO A 14 -0.96 -10.15 16.31
C PRO A 14 0.04 -9.09 15.79
N GLY A 15 0.55 -9.27 14.57
CA GLY A 15 1.41 -8.30 13.87
C GLY A 15 0.59 -7.30 13.04
N TYR A 16 0.48 -7.56 11.75
CA TYR A 16 -0.11 -6.65 10.76
C TYR A 16 -1.51 -6.14 11.14
N PHE A 17 -2.47 -7.04 11.39
CA PHE A 17 -3.88 -6.62 11.53
C PHE A 17 -4.07 -5.78 12.80
N LYS A 18 -3.48 -6.19 13.93
CA LYS A 18 -3.54 -5.44 15.18
C LYS A 18 -3.05 -4.00 15.02
N HIS A 19 -1.87 -3.79 14.44
CA HIS A 19 -1.25 -2.46 14.39
C HIS A 19 -1.91 -1.56 13.34
N VAL A 20 -2.23 -2.11 12.17
CA VAL A 20 -2.89 -1.35 11.09
C VAL A 20 -4.30 -0.93 11.49
N SER A 21 -5.11 -1.84 12.04
CA SER A 21 -6.49 -1.47 12.44
C SER A 21 -6.49 -0.47 13.60
N SER A 22 -5.63 -0.66 14.61
CA SER A 22 -5.54 0.25 15.76
C SER A 22 -5.13 1.66 15.34
N ALA A 23 -4.13 1.79 14.46
CA ALA A 23 -3.70 3.09 13.95
C ALA A 23 -4.80 3.76 13.11
N ALA A 24 -5.45 2.98 12.24
CA ALA A 24 -6.53 3.47 11.40
C ALA A 24 -7.72 3.99 12.22
N GLU A 25 -8.22 3.18 13.15
CA GLU A 25 -9.34 3.54 14.04
C GLU A 25 -8.97 4.72 14.94
N GLY A 26 -7.74 4.75 15.47
CA GLY A 26 -7.24 5.84 16.31
C GLY A 26 -7.26 7.18 15.59
N LEU A 27 -6.76 7.24 14.35
CA LEU A 27 -6.80 8.47 13.55
C LEU A 27 -8.23 8.85 13.16
N MET A 28 -9.05 7.90 12.68
CA MET A 28 -10.43 8.19 12.31
C MET A 28 -11.25 8.74 13.49
N LYS A 29 -11.09 8.14 14.68
CA LYS A 29 -11.71 8.63 15.92
C LYS A 29 -11.24 10.04 16.27
N ARG A 30 -9.93 10.32 16.22
CA ARG A 30 -9.37 11.65 16.50
C ARG A 30 -9.89 12.71 15.53
N MET A 31 -10.12 12.34 14.27
CA MET A 31 -10.62 13.23 13.23
C MET A 31 -12.16 13.33 13.21
N GLY A 32 -12.88 12.51 13.98
CA GLY A 32 -14.34 12.43 13.91
C GLY A 32 -14.85 11.95 12.54
N THR A 33 -14.11 11.05 11.89
CA THR A 33 -14.40 10.56 10.54
C THR A 33 -14.70 9.07 10.53
N LYS A 34 -15.34 8.59 9.46
CA LYS A 34 -15.63 7.19 9.16
C LYS A 34 -15.08 6.82 7.77
N PRO A 35 -14.95 5.52 7.44
CA PRO A 35 -14.44 5.07 6.14
C PRO A 35 -15.16 5.69 4.93
N SER A 36 -16.47 5.94 5.04
CA SER A 36 -17.25 6.55 3.95
C SER A 36 -17.03 8.05 3.76
N ASP A 37 -16.25 8.70 4.62
CA ASP A 37 -15.84 10.10 4.43
C ASP A 37 -14.58 10.24 3.55
N TYR A 38 -13.99 9.11 3.12
CA TYR A 38 -12.79 9.07 2.29
C TYR A 38 -13.12 8.56 0.88
N ASN A 39 -12.53 9.16 -0.14
CA ASN A 39 -12.66 8.73 -1.53
C ASN A 39 -11.78 7.51 -1.81
N TYR A 40 -10.60 7.46 -1.16
CA TYR A 40 -9.62 6.39 -1.35
C TYR A 40 -8.99 5.94 -0.04
N ALA A 41 -8.50 4.71 -0.02
CA ALA A 41 -7.79 4.14 1.12
C ALA A 41 -6.60 3.27 0.71
N ILE A 42 -5.49 3.38 1.44
CA ILE A 42 -4.25 2.65 1.17
C ILE A 42 -3.78 1.98 2.47
N PHE A 43 -3.59 0.68 2.44
CA PHE A 43 -3.02 -0.08 3.55
C PHE A 43 -1.71 -0.71 3.10
N HIS A 44 -0.78 -0.95 4.03
CA HIS A 44 0.46 -1.67 3.73
C HIS A 44 0.18 -3.02 3.06
N GLN A 45 0.97 -3.39 2.04
CA GLN A 45 0.60 -4.47 1.11
C GLN A 45 1.64 -5.58 1.10
N PRO A 46 1.70 -6.44 2.13
CA PRO A 46 2.64 -7.57 2.12
C PRO A 46 2.26 -8.62 1.06
N ASN A 47 1.00 -8.65 0.64
CA ASN A 47 0.41 -9.46 -0.42
C ASN A 47 -0.97 -8.85 -0.78
N GLY A 48 -1.67 -9.38 -1.79
CA GLY A 48 -2.98 -8.86 -2.20
C GLY A 48 -4.13 -9.10 -1.20
N LYS A 49 -4.00 -10.08 -0.29
CA LYS A 49 -5.08 -10.48 0.64
C LYS A 49 -5.15 -9.59 1.88
N PHE A 50 -4.01 -9.20 2.43
CA PHE A 50 -3.92 -8.45 3.69
C PHE A 50 -4.52 -7.03 3.64
N PRO A 51 -4.15 -6.16 2.67
CA PRO A 51 -4.74 -4.83 2.54
C PRO A 51 -6.25 -4.92 2.27
N THR A 52 -6.67 -5.87 1.43
CA THR A 52 -8.10 -6.13 1.16
C THR A 52 -8.86 -6.57 2.42
N ARG A 53 -8.27 -7.47 3.23
CA ARG A 53 -8.90 -7.94 4.47
C ARG A 53 -9.02 -6.81 5.50
N VAL A 54 -7.96 -6.02 5.73
CA VAL A 54 -8.03 -4.95 6.74
C VAL A 54 -8.93 -3.80 6.29
N ALA A 55 -8.95 -3.47 5.00
CA ALA A 55 -9.90 -2.51 4.43
C ALA A 55 -11.35 -2.92 4.73
N LYS A 56 -11.69 -4.19 4.46
CA LYS A 56 -13.02 -4.75 4.75
C LYS A 56 -13.33 -4.74 6.25
N MET A 57 -12.37 -5.11 7.11
CA MET A 57 -12.55 -5.07 8.56
C MET A 57 -12.87 -3.66 9.07
N LEU A 58 -12.22 -2.64 8.50
CA LEU A 58 -12.40 -1.24 8.86
C LEU A 58 -13.66 -0.61 8.24
N GLY A 59 -14.29 -1.25 7.24
CA GLY A 59 -15.49 -0.74 6.57
C GLY A 59 -15.23 0.02 5.26
N PHE A 60 -14.02 -0.06 4.70
CA PHE A 60 -13.73 0.44 3.36
C PHE A 60 -14.21 -0.53 2.28
N THR A 61 -14.61 0.03 1.15
CA THR A 61 -15.05 -0.71 -0.04
C THR A 61 -13.87 -1.08 -0.94
N SER A 62 -14.07 -2.07 -1.82
CA SER A 62 -13.07 -2.45 -2.82
C SER A 62 -12.71 -1.29 -3.75
N GLU A 63 -13.66 -0.45 -4.13
CA GLU A 63 -13.41 0.69 -5.03
C GLU A 63 -12.50 1.75 -4.39
N GLN A 64 -12.64 1.99 -3.08
CA GLN A 64 -11.75 2.92 -2.35
C GLN A 64 -10.28 2.46 -2.34
N ILE A 65 -10.02 1.15 -2.33
CA ILE A 65 -8.65 0.61 -2.25
C ILE A 65 -8.04 0.22 -3.59
N LYS A 66 -8.87 0.01 -4.61
CA LYS A 66 -8.48 -0.51 -5.92
C LYS A 66 -7.35 0.30 -6.58
N PRO A 67 -7.37 1.65 -6.60
CA PRO A 67 -6.30 2.43 -7.21
C PRO A 67 -4.95 2.21 -6.55
N GLY A 68 -4.93 2.14 -5.21
CA GLY A 68 -3.71 1.95 -4.44
C GLY A 68 -3.22 0.50 -4.37
N LEU A 69 -4.01 -0.50 -4.79
CA LEU A 69 -3.69 -1.93 -4.65
C LEU A 69 -2.73 -2.43 -5.75
N VAL A 70 -1.46 -2.06 -5.62
CA VAL A 70 -0.41 -2.33 -6.62
C VAL A 70 0.34 -3.65 -6.40
N VAL A 71 0.34 -4.19 -5.17
CA VAL A 71 1.08 -5.42 -4.81
C VAL A 71 0.84 -6.63 -5.72
N PRO A 72 -0.35 -6.88 -6.32
CA PRO A 72 -0.53 -8.04 -7.19
C PRO A 72 0.31 -8.01 -8.47
N ARG A 73 0.80 -6.82 -8.87
CA ARG A 73 1.60 -6.62 -10.08
C ARG A 73 3.05 -6.24 -9.79
N LEU A 74 3.28 -5.47 -8.72
CA LEU A 74 4.62 -4.97 -8.34
C LEU A 74 5.33 -5.87 -7.31
N GLY A 75 4.58 -6.59 -6.48
CA GLY A 75 5.10 -7.25 -5.28
C GLY A 75 5.29 -6.29 -4.10
N ASN A 76 5.77 -6.82 -2.98
CA ASN A 76 5.96 -6.06 -1.75
C ASN A 76 7.29 -5.29 -1.77
N THR A 77 7.21 -3.96 -1.87
CA THR A 77 8.37 -3.03 -1.84
C THR A 77 8.71 -2.52 -0.43
N TYR A 78 8.22 -3.20 0.62
CA TYR A 78 8.49 -2.88 2.02
C TYR A 78 8.11 -1.43 2.36
N SER A 79 9.06 -0.59 2.74
CA SER A 79 8.82 0.82 3.07
C SER A 79 8.23 1.62 1.91
N GLY A 80 8.45 1.17 0.66
CA GLY A 80 7.84 1.75 -0.53
C GLY A 80 6.39 1.33 -0.77
N SER A 81 5.85 0.35 -0.05
CA SER A 81 4.56 -0.27 -0.37
C SER A 81 3.39 0.72 -0.31
N CYS A 82 3.27 1.48 0.78
CA CYS A 82 2.25 2.51 0.92
C CYS A 82 2.49 3.69 -0.02
N MET A 83 3.75 4.06 -0.25
CA MET A 83 4.11 5.15 -1.16
C MET A 83 3.71 4.86 -2.60
N MET A 84 3.89 3.61 -3.07
CA MET A 84 3.44 3.20 -4.39
C MET A 84 1.90 3.21 -4.51
N GLY A 85 1.19 2.80 -3.45
CA GLY A 85 -0.27 2.92 -3.41
C GLY A 85 -0.75 4.37 -3.39
N LEU A 86 -0.03 5.26 -2.70
CA LEU A 86 -0.32 6.70 -2.68
C LEU A 86 -0.09 7.33 -4.06
N ALA A 87 1.05 7.04 -4.70
CA ALA A 87 1.33 7.52 -6.05
C ALA A 87 0.25 7.08 -7.05
N ALA A 88 -0.09 5.79 -7.08
CA ALA A 88 -1.13 5.25 -7.96
C ALA A 88 -2.53 5.86 -7.69
N THR A 89 -2.81 6.23 -6.44
CA THR A 89 -4.05 6.91 -6.08
C THR A 89 -4.03 8.37 -6.55
N LEU A 90 -2.92 9.09 -6.36
CA LEU A 90 -2.77 10.48 -6.79
C LEU A 90 -2.79 10.65 -8.32
N ASP A 91 -2.38 9.61 -9.06
CA ASP A 91 -2.49 9.58 -10.53
C ASP A 91 -3.93 9.68 -11.03
N ILE A 92 -4.94 9.40 -10.19
CA ILE A 92 -6.35 9.47 -10.59
C ILE A 92 -7.22 10.37 -9.69
N ALA A 93 -6.74 10.75 -8.51
CA ALA A 93 -7.50 11.51 -7.53
C ALA A 93 -7.73 12.96 -7.99
N LYS A 94 -8.88 13.51 -7.66
CA LYS A 94 -9.31 14.88 -8.01
C LYS A 94 -9.12 15.83 -6.83
N ALA A 95 -9.09 17.13 -7.12
CA ALA A 95 -9.12 18.16 -6.10
C ALA A 95 -10.31 17.96 -5.15
N GLY A 96 -10.04 18.05 -3.84
CA GLY A 96 -11.03 17.81 -2.78
C GLY A 96 -11.19 16.34 -2.36
N ASP A 97 -10.66 15.37 -3.12
CA ASP A 97 -10.70 13.97 -2.71
C ASP A 97 -9.94 13.76 -1.40
N ARG A 98 -10.49 12.91 -0.53
CA ARG A 98 -9.89 12.53 0.74
C ARG A 98 -9.27 11.15 0.64
N ILE A 99 -8.01 11.02 1.04
CA ILE A 99 -7.25 9.76 0.98
C ILE A 99 -6.87 9.35 2.40
N PHE A 100 -7.23 8.14 2.79
CA PHE A 100 -6.77 7.53 4.03
C PHE A 100 -5.59 6.60 3.75
N MET A 101 -4.55 6.63 4.58
CA MET A 101 -3.42 5.71 4.43
C MET A 101 -2.99 5.15 5.78
N THR A 102 -2.62 3.87 5.84
CA THR A 102 -2.02 3.28 7.04
C THR A 102 -0.86 2.35 6.68
N SER A 103 0.31 2.66 7.23
CA SER A 103 1.55 1.88 7.05
C SER A 103 1.64 0.71 8.03
N PHE A 104 2.62 -0.17 7.81
CA PHE A 104 3.01 -1.19 8.78
C PHE A 104 4.50 -1.50 8.63
N GLY A 105 5.19 -1.60 9.76
CA GLY A 105 6.54 -2.13 9.87
C GLY A 105 6.60 -3.20 10.96
N SER A 106 7.20 -4.36 10.65
CA SER A 106 7.42 -5.43 11.62
C SER A 106 8.38 -4.99 12.73
N GLY A 107 8.08 -5.35 13.99
CA GLY A 107 8.85 -4.93 15.17
C GLY A 107 8.04 -4.51 16.41
N ALA A 108 6.84 -3.92 16.37
CA ALA A 108 5.93 -3.57 15.27
C ALA A 108 5.30 -2.19 15.47
N GLY A 109 4.95 -1.51 14.37
CA GLY A 109 4.34 -0.18 14.38
C GLY A 109 3.59 0.15 13.10
N SER A 110 2.69 1.12 13.19
CA SER A 110 1.86 1.61 12.09
C SER A 110 1.66 3.11 12.22
N ASP A 111 1.76 3.83 11.11
CA ASP A 111 1.45 5.25 11.01
C ASP A 111 0.21 5.41 10.13
N ALA A 112 -0.76 6.20 10.61
CA ALA A 112 -1.95 6.53 9.86
C ALA A 112 -1.91 8.00 9.40
N PHE A 113 -2.41 8.25 8.20
CA PHE A 113 -2.44 9.55 7.55
C PHE A 113 -3.82 9.82 6.94
N SER A 114 -4.22 11.09 6.95
CA SER A 114 -5.44 11.60 6.33
C SER A 114 -5.05 12.76 5.44
N PHE A 115 -5.24 12.63 4.14
CA PHE A 115 -4.89 13.64 3.14
C PHE A 115 -6.16 14.24 2.52
N THR A 116 -6.07 15.50 2.14
CA THR A 116 -7.03 16.15 1.23
C THR A 116 -6.25 16.60 0.00
N VAL A 117 -6.66 16.15 -1.17
CA VAL A 117 -6.03 16.51 -2.44
C VAL A 117 -6.35 17.96 -2.76
N THR A 118 -5.34 18.75 -3.11
CA THR A 118 -5.50 20.15 -3.50
C THR A 118 -5.77 20.29 -4.99
N ASP A 119 -6.23 21.46 -5.41
CA ASP A 119 -6.43 21.88 -6.80
C ASP A 119 -5.15 21.80 -7.65
N ARG A 120 -3.99 22.02 -7.04
CA ARG A 120 -2.68 21.91 -7.70
C ARG A 120 -2.38 20.52 -8.28
N ILE A 121 -3.15 19.48 -7.94
CA ILE A 121 -2.92 18.11 -8.42
C ILE A 121 -2.89 18.02 -9.95
N ASP A 122 -3.79 18.74 -10.64
CA ASP A 122 -3.91 18.65 -12.10
C ASP A 122 -2.71 19.30 -12.81
N GLU A 123 -2.05 20.28 -12.18
CA GLU A 123 -0.84 20.92 -12.70
C GLU A 123 0.38 20.00 -12.65
N ILE A 124 0.47 19.16 -11.61
CA ILE A 124 1.68 18.37 -11.33
C ILE A 124 1.57 16.91 -11.76
N ARG A 125 0.34 16.37 -11.90
CA ARG A 125 0.09 14.92 -12.13
C ARG A 125 0.87 14.38 -13.33
N ASN A 126 0.94 15.16 -14.41
CA ASN A 126 1.57 14.73 -15.67
C ASN A 126 3.05 15.13 -15.78
N GLY A 127 3.68 15.58 -14.69
CA GLY A 127 5.11 15.90 -14.65
C GLY A 127 6.03 14.67 -14.69
N ALA A 128 5.48 13.46 -14.51
CA ALA A 128 6.17 12.18 -14.62
C ALA A 128 5.21 11.08 -15.11
N PRO A 129 5.71 9.93 -15.59
CA PRO A 129 4.86 8.79 -15.92
C PRO A 129 4.11 8.27 -14.69
N GLY A 130 2.82 7.99 -14.83
CA GLY A 130 2.01 7.39 -13.77
C GLY A 130 2.40 5.94 -13.47
N VAL A 131 2.00 5.45 -12.30
CA VAL A 131 2.29 4.08 -11.83
C VAL A 131 1.75 3.03 -12.80
N GLU A 132 0.54 3.20 -13.30
CA GLU A 132 -0.06 2.28 -14.28
C GLU A 132 0.76 2.21 -15.57
N THR A 133 1.25 3.35 -16.05
CA THR A 133 2.13 3.42 -17.23
C THR A 133 3.42 2.66 -17.01
N LEU A 134 4.05 2.83 -15.84
CA LEU A 134 5.30 2.14 -15.49
C LEU A 134 5.12 0.63 -15.31
N LEU A 135 3.94 0.19 -14.87
CA LEU A 135 3.62 -1.23 -14.69
C LEU A 135 3.10 -1.92 -15.96
N ALA A 136 2.76 -1.18 -17.02
CA ALA A 136 2.08 -1.71 -18.19
C ALA A 136 2.92 -2.67 -19.04
N ASN A 137 4.26 -2.51 -19.05
CA ASN A 137 5.14 -3.29 -19.94
C ASN A 137 6.33 -3.91 -19.19
N PRO A 138 6.10 -4.92 -18.34
CA PRO A 138 7.18 -5.60 -17.62
C PRO A 138 7.99 -6.50 -18.56
N VAL A 139 9.30 -6.54 -18.33
CA VAL A 139 10.17 -7.56 -18.94
C VAL A 139 10.18 -8.80 -18.05
N TYR A 140 9.50 -9.85 -18.47
CA TYR A 140 9.50 -11.13 -17.75
C TYR A 140 10.81 -11.88 -17.95
N ILE A 141 11.32 -12.45 -16.86
CA ILE A 141 12.53 -13.27 -16.85
C ILE A 141 12.25 -14.63 -16.21
N ASN A 142 13.00 -15.65 -16.63
CA ASN A 142 12.93 -16.97 -16.01
C ASN A 142 13.64 -17.01 -14.65
N TYR A 143 13.45 -18.10 -13.92
CA TYR A 143 14.04 -18.24 -12.58
C TYR A 143 15.57 -18.26 -12.58
N ALA A 144 16.22 -18.84 -13.60
CA ALA A 144 17.68 -18.88 -13.69
C ALA A 144 18.27 -17.47 -13.82
N THR A 145 17.69 -16.62 -14.68
CA THR A 145 18.07 -15.21 -14.82
C THR A 145 17.83 -14.44 -13.53
N TYR A 146 16.68 -14.64 -12.87
CA TYR A 146 16.40 -14.03 -11.57
C TYR A 146 17.41 -14.46 -10.49
N ALA A 147 17.71 -15.76 -10.39
CA ALA A 147 18.64 -16.32 -9.43
C ALA A 147 20.05 -15.76 -9.64
N ARG A 148 20.47 -15.58 -10.90
CA ARG A 148 21.71 -14.89 -11.25
C ARG A 148 21.69 -13.42 -10.80
N HIS A 149 20.66 -12.64 -11.13
CA HIS A 149 20.54 -11.23 -10.71
C HIS A 149 20.53 -11.05 -9.19
N LYS A 150 19.99 -12.01 -8.45
CA LYS A 150 19.93 -11.99 -6.98
C LYS A 150 21.12 -12.67 -6.29
N GLY A 151 22.13 -13.14 -7.03
CA GLY A 151 23.30 -13.81 -6.46
C GLY A 151 22.98 -15.11 -5.71
N LYS A 152 21.93 -15.83 -6.13
CA LYS A 152 21.50 -17.10 -5.49
C LYS A 152 22.28 -18.33 -5.98
N ILE A 153 22.95 -18.22 -7.13
CA ILE A 153 23.74 -19.32 -7.71
C ILE A 153 25.08 -19.33 -6.99
N LYS A 154 25.31 -20.36 -6.17
CA LYS A 154 26.62 -20.64 -5.60
C LYS A 154 27.39 -21.46 -6.63
N LEU A 155 28.55 -20.95 -7.03
CA LEU A 155 29.52 -21.68 -7.84
C LEU A 155 30.32 -22.65 -6.96
#